data_AF-A0A379X0K1-F1
#
_entry.id   AF-A0A379X0K1-F1
#
_cell.length_a   1.000
_cell.length_b   1.000
_cell.length_c   1.000
_cell.angle_alpha   90.00
_cell.angle_beta   90.00
_cell.angle_gamma   90.00
#
_symmetry.space_group_name_H-M   'P 1'
#
loop_
_entity.id
_entity.type
_entity.pdbx_description
1 polymer ?
#
loop_
_entity_poly.entity_id
_entity_poly.type
_entity_poly.pdbx_seq_one_letter_code
_entity_poly.pdbx_strand_id
1 'polypeptide(L)'
;METRIKRDLQKGVQWYELAAAQDNADALINLGEIYYSGTQVPLDYARAFEFFERAAKMGKSRALNYLAWMYINGQFVDTDCRKAAELFAQGRTSFADDPHFQVTCEKDRQARAEAVAMREKNLPKLTFNRDRVFGASQGSGYACELEFVVKTDRISSIENLRVSLALKK
;
A
#
# COMPACT_ATOMS: atom_id res chain seq x y z
N MET A 1 27.95 5.71 33.26
CA MET A 1 28.05 5.82 31.78
C MET A 1 26.82 5.15 31.21
N GLU A 2 25.84 5.90 30.74
CA GLU A 2 24.70 5.32 30.02
C GLU A 2 25.17 4.98 28.61
N THR A 3 25.37 3.68 28.33
CA THR A 3 25.67 3.21 26.99
C THR A 3 24.44 3.46 26.12
N ARG A 4 24.53 4.45 25.23
CA ARG A 4 23.49 4.74 24.23
C ARG A 4 23.48 3.59 23.21
N ILE A 5 22.69 2.54 23.49
CA ILE A 5 22.49 1.43 22.56
C ILE A 5 21.87 2.01 21.29
N LYS A 6 22.62 2.00 20.19
CA LYS A 6 22.15 2.45 18.88
C LYS A 6 21.14 1.42 18.36
N ARG A 7 19.88 1.84 18.16
CA ARG A 7 18.86 0.98 17.57
C ARG A 7 19.25 0.62 16.13
N ASP A 8 19.36 -0.68 15.86
CA ASP A 8 19.59 -1.23 14.53
C ASP A 8 18.32 -1.98 14.10
N LEU A 9 17.44 -1.26 13.41
CA LEU A 9 16.12 -1.77 13.02
C LEU A 9 16.23 -2.91 11.99
N GLN A 10 17.26 -2.90 11.13
CA GLN A 10 17.49 -3.98 10.17
C GLN A 10 17.89 -5.29 10.84
N LYS A 11 18.73 -5.23 11.87
CA LYS A 11 18.99 -6.42 12.70
C LYS A 11 17.73 -6.92 13.39
N GLY A 12 16.85 -6.01 13.82
CA GLY A 12 15.54 -6.36 14.39
C GLY A 12 14.69 -7.19 13.42
N VAL A 13 14.61 -6.77 12.15
CA VAL A 13 13.91 -7.52 11.09
C VAL A 13 14.50 -8.92 10.93
N GLN A 14 15.83 -9.05 10.86
CA GLN A 14 16.50 -10.35 10.73
C GLN A 14 16.17 -11.30 11.90
N TRP A 15 16.10 -10.78 13.14
CA TRP A 15 15.71 -11.59 14.28
C TRP A 15 14.26 -12.05 14.21
N TYR A 16 13.36 -11.18 13.76
CA TYR A 16 11.98 -11.59 13.52
C TYR A 16 11.88 -12.61 12.39
N GLU A 17 12.67 -12.50 11.31
CA GLU A 17 12.72 -13.50 10.23
C GLU A 17 13.17 -14.88 10.76
N LEU A 18 14.20 -14.93 11.60
CA LEU A 18 14.66 -16.16 12.24
C LEU A 18 13.61 -16.78 13.18
N ALA A 19 12.87 -15.95 13.92
CA ALA A 19 11.79 -16.41 14.78
C ALA A 19 10.55 -16.85 13.98
N ALA A 20 10.22 -16.14 12.90
CA ALA A 20 9.13 -16.48 11.99
C ALA A 20 9.42 -17.76 11.18
N ALA A 21 10.68 -18.07 10.90
CA ALA A 21 11.10 -19.34 10.33
C ALA A 21 10.83 -20.53 11.28
N GLN A 22 10.67 -20.27 12.57
CA GLN A 22 10.28 -21.24 13.60
C GLN A 22 8.79 -21.15 13.94
N ASP A 23 7.98 -20.56 13.05
CA ASP A 23 6.54 -20.32 13.23
C ASP A 23 6.19 -19.57 14.53
N ASN A 24 7.09 -18.69 15.01
CA ASN A 24 6.74 -17.81 16.11
C ASN A 24 5.67 -16.80 15.64
N ALA A 25 4.45 -16.97 16.17
CA ALA A 25 3.29 -16.19 15.75
C ALA A 25 3.44 -14.68 15.98
N ASP A 26 4.11 -14.26 17.06
CA ASP A 26 4.30 -12.83 17.34
C ASP A 26 5.34 -12.22 16.40
N ALA A 27 6.39 -12.98 16.05
CA ALA A 27 7.34 -12.58 15.03
C ALA A 27 6.70 -12.46 13.64
N LEU A 28 5.83 -13.41 13.27
CA LEU A 28 5.05 -13.34 12.03
C LEU A 28 4.18 -12.07 11.99
N ILE A 29 3.46 -11.75 13.06
CA ILE A 29 2.66 -10.52 13.15
C ILE A 29 3.54 -9.28 13.00
N ASN A 30 4.66 -9.21 13.72
CA ASN A 30 5.56 -8.07 13.67
C ASN A 30 6.19 -7.88 12.28
N LEU A 31 6.59 -8.96 11.59
CA LEU A 31 7.05 -8.87 10.21
C LEU A 31 5.93 -8.40 9.28
N GLY A 32 4.72 -8.93 9.45
CA GLY A 32 3.55 -8.48 8.72
C GLY A 32 3.35 -6.97 8.84
N GLU A 33 3.42 -6.42 10.05
CA GLU A 33 3.30 -4.98 10.30
C GLU A 33 4.45 -4.16 9.73
N ILE A 34 5.68 -4.67 9.79
CA ILE A 34 6.84 -4.02 9.21
C ILE A 34 6.67 -3.88 7.69
N TYR A 35 6.27 -4.94 7.00
CA TYR A 35 6.01 -4.92 5.56
C TYR A 35 4.73 -4.15 5.18
N TYR A 36 3.71 -4.16 6.04
CA TYR A 36 2.45 -3.44 5.85
C TYR A 36 2.61 -1.92 6.02
N SER A 37 3.47 -1.48 6.93
CA SER A 37 3.70 -0.05 7.21
C SER A 37 4.77 0.57 6.32
N GLY A 38 5.71 -0.23 5.82
CA GLY A 38 6.83 0.26 5.02
C GLY A 38 7.83 1.13 5.81
N THR A 39 7.81 1.09 7.14
CA THR A 39 8.59 2.02 7.99
C THR A 39 10.07 1.65 8.13
N GLN A 40 10.39 0.35 8.10
CA GLN A 40 11.76 -0.18 8.31
C GLN A 40 12.31 -0.88 7.07
N VAL A 41 11.40 -1.31 6.20
CA VAL A 41 11.64 -1.99 4.92
C VAL A 41 10.69 -1.39 3.89
N PRO A 42 10.97 -1.53 2.58
CA PRO A 42 10.02 -1.10 1.56
C PRO A 42 8.64 -1.74 1.78
N LEU A 43 7.59 -0.94 1.59
CA LEU A 43 6.20 -1.38 1.66
C LEU A 43 5.97 -2.59 0.74
N ASP A 44 5.40 -3.66 1.30
CA ASP A 44 5.13 -4.89 0.58
C ASP A 44 3.90 -5.59 1.15
N TYR A 45 2.74 -5.31 0.56
CA TYR A 45 1.49 -5.91 1.00
C TYR A 45 1.43 -7.42 0.74
N ALA A 46 2.15 -7.96 -0.25
CA ALA A 46 2.15 -9.39 -0.53
C ALA A 46 2.81 -10.15 0.61
N ARG A 47 4.03 -9.75 1.00
CA ARG A 47 4.74 -10.34 2.14
C ARG A 47 3.98 -10.14 3.45
N ALA A 48 3.41 -8.95 3.66
CA ALA A 48 2.59 -8.70 4.84
C ALA A 48 1.41 -9.68 4.93
N PHE A 49 0.70 -9.88 3.81
CA PHE A 49 -0.42 -10.79 3.73
C PHE A 49 -0.01 -12.22 4.06
N GLU A 50 1.09 -12.72 3.52
CA GLU A 50 1.60 -14.07 3.80
C GLU A 50 1.90 -14.29 5.29
N PHE A 51 2.59 -13.32 5.92
CA PHE A 51 2.90 -13.42 7.35
C PHE A 51 1.63 -13.38 8.22
N PHE A 52 0.69 -12.50 7.91
CA PHE A 52 -0.58 -12.46 8.63
C PHE A 52 -1.42 -13.70 8.39
N GLU A 53 -1.44 -14.28 7.18
CA GLU A 53 -2.16 -15.52 6.89
C GLU A 53 -1.60 -16.69 7.72
N ARG A 54 -0.27 -16.81 7.81
CA ARG A 54 0.38 -17.81 8.65
C ARG A 54 0.03 -17.62 10.13
N ALA A 55 0.12 -16.40 10.66
CA ALA A 55 -0.25 -16.12 12.05
C ALA A 55 -1.75 -16.31 12.33
N ALA A 56 -2.62 -16.03 11.36
CA ALA A 56 -4.06 -16.24 11.46
C ALA A 56 -4.41 -17.74 11.51
N LYS A 57 -3.72 -18.60 10.75
CA LYS A 57 -3.84 -20.06 10.85
C LYS A 57 -3.51 -20.59 12.25
N MET A 58 -2.70 -19.86 13.02
CA MET A 58 -2.39 -20.15 14.43
C MET A 58 -3.41 -19.53 15.42
N GLY A 59 -4.53 -18.99 14.93
CA GLY A 59 -5.60 -18.43 15.76
C GLY A 59 -5.29 -17.06 16.36
N LYS A 60 -4.31 -16.31 15.83
CA LYS A 60 -3.99 -14.98 16.37
C LYS A 60 -4.99 -13.93 15.89
N SER A 61 -5.81 -13.43 16.81
CA SER A 61 -6.79 -12.36 16.56
C SER A 61 -6.18 -11.12 15.90
N ARG A 62 -4.98 -10.70 16.31
CA ARG A 62 -4.31 -9.54 15.71
C ARG A 62 -4.04 -9.72 14.22
N ALA A 63 -3.59 -10.91 13.81
CA ALA A 63 -3.35 -11.24 12.40
C ALA A 63 -4.66 -11.29 11.59
N LEU A 64 -5.72 -11.89 12.15
CA LEU A 64 -7.05 -11.91 11.55
C LEU A 64 -7.57 -10.48 11.28
N ASN A 65 -7.36 -9.57 12.24
CA ASN A 65 -7.76 -8.17 12.08
C ASN A 65 -6.99 -7.49 10.95
N TYR A 66 -5.68 -7.70 10.84
CA TYR A 66 -4.91 -7.13 9.73
C TYR A 66 -5.38 -7.66 8.37
N LEU A 67 -5.65 -8.97 8.26
CA LEU A 67 -6.21 -9.54 7.02
C LEU A 67 -7.57 -8.91 6.68
N ALA A 68 -8.45 -8.73 7.66
CA ALA A 68 -9.73 -8.06 7.45
C ALA A 68 -9.53 -6.63 6.91
N TRP A 69 -8.60 -5.86 7.48
CA TRP A 69 -8.26 -4.52 6.97
C TRP A 69 -7.72 -4.56 5.53
N MET A 70 -6.91 -5.55 5.18
CA MET A 70 -6.39 -5.69 3.81
C MET A 70 -7.51 -5.99 2.81
N TYR A 71 -8.48 -6.82 3.18
CA TYR A 71 -9.69 -7.08 2.39
C TYR A 71 -10.62 -5.88 2.28
N ILE A 72 -10.72 -5.02 3.28
CA ILE A 72 -11.51 -3.77 3.17
C ILE A 72 -10.82 -2.80 2.21
N ASN A 73 -9.49 -2.71 2.31
CA ASN A 73 -8.74 -1.69 1.60
C ASN A 73 -8.30 -2.08 0.19
N GLY A 74 -8.45 -3.34 -0.20
CA GLY A 74 -7.98 -3.83 -1.49
C GLY A 74 -6.44 -3.87 -1.57
N GLN A 75 -5.76 -4.13 -0.46
CA GLN A 75 -4.29 -4.14 -0.39
C GLN A 75 -3.79 -5.55 -0.68
N PHE A 76 -3.17 -5.73 -1.85
CA PHE A 76 -2.74 -7.02 -2.43
C PHE A 76 -3.87 -7.95 -2.89
N VAL A 77 -5.00 -7.96 -2.18
CA VAL A 77 -6.21 -8.72 -2.54
C VAL A 77 -7.32 -7.78 -2.99
N ASP A 78 -8.26 -8.27 -3.81
CA ASP A 78 -9.46 -7.50 -4.14
C ASP A 78 -10.32 -7.24 -2.90
N THR A 79 -11.07 -6.12 -2.94
CA THR A 79 -11.95 -5.77 -1.83
C THR A 79 -13.07 -6.81 -1.64
N ASP A 80 -13.14 -7.40 -0.44
CA ASP A 80 -14.18 -8.36 -0.04
C ASP A 80 -14.67 -8.06 1.38
N CYS A 81 -15.74 -7.27 1.48
CA CYS A 81 -16.32 -6.84 2.74
C CYS A 81 -16.90 -8.00 3.56
N ARG A 82 -17.41 -9.05 2.89
CA ARG A 82 -17.97 -10.23 3.56
C ARG A 82 -16.85 -11.02 4.23
N LYS A 83 -15.78 -11.30 3.48
CA LYS A 83 -14.61 -11.99 4.02
C LYS A 83 -13.95 -11.19 5.15
N ALA A 84 -13.89 -9.86 5.04
CA ALA A 84 -13.40 -9.01 6.12
C ALA A 84 -14.25 -9.14 7.40
N ALA A 85 -15.58 -9.14 7.29
CA ALA A 85 -16.48 -9.32 8.43
C ALA A 85 -16.28 -10.70 9.10
N GLU A 86 -16.18 -11.76 8.30
CA GLU A 86 -15.90 -13.12 8.78
C GLU A 86 -14.58 -13.18 9.56
N LEU A 87 -13.53 -12.54 9.06
CA LEU A 87 -12.22 -12.48 9.71
C LEU A 87 -12.26 -11.66 11.02
N PHE A 88 -12.97 -10.54 11.06
CA PHE A 88 -13.16 -9.77 12.29
C PHE A 88 -13.96 -10.52 13.36
N ALA A 89 -14.95 -11.32 12.95
CA ALA A 89 -15.72 -12.17 13.83
C ALA A 89 -14.83 -13.27 14.43
N GLN A 90 -14.00 -13.92 13.61
CA GLN A 90 -13.00 -14.89 14.07
C GLN A 90 -11.97 -14.25 15.01
N GLY A 91 -11.58 -13.00 14.73
CA GLY A 91 -10.73 -12.19 15.59
C GLY A 91 -11.39 -11.78 16.91
N ARG A 92 -12.68 -12.05 17.09
CA ARG A 92 -13.53 -11.68 18.23
C ARG A 92 -13.54 -10.17 18.48
N THR A 93 -13.57 -9.39 17.41
CA THR A 93 -13.71 -7.93 17.50
C THR A 93 -15.18 -7.55 17.44
N SER A 94 -15.58 -6.54 18.21
CA SER A 94 -16.94 -5.97 18.15
C SER A 94 -17.26 -5.31 16.81
N PHE A 95 -16.25 -5.12 15.96
CA PHE A 95 -16.39 -4.52 14.63
C PHE A 95 -17.21 -5.41 13.68
N ALA A 96 -17.12 -6.73 13.82
CA ALA A 96 -17.92 -7.67 13.02
C ALA A 96 -19.41 -7.68 13.40
N ASP A 97 -19.72 -7.28 14.63
CA ASP A 97 -21.09 -7.29 15.16
C ASP A 97 -21.87 -6.05 14.74
N ASP A 98 -21.23 -5.06 14.11
CA ASP A 98 -21.92 -3.88 13.60
C ASP A 98 -22.72 -4.23 12.33
N PRO A 99 -24.07 -4.19 12.37
CA PRO A 99 -24.89 -4.50 11.21
C PRO A 99 -24.69 -3.52 10.04
N HIS A 100 -24.07 -2.37 10.29
CA HIS A 100 -23.76 -1.36 9.27
C HIS A 100 -22.37 -1.54 8.66
N PHE A 101 -21.53 -2.46 9.16
CA PHE A 101 -20.16 -2.63 8.67
C PHE A 101 -20.13 -2.95 7.18
N GLN A 102 -20.91 -3.93 6.73
CA GLN A 102 -20.92 -4.32 5.32
C GLN A 102 -21.42 -3.19 4.42
N VAL A 103 -22.51 -2.52 4.81
CA VAL A 103 -23.06 -1.37 4.07
C VAL A 103 -22.04 -0.23 3.99
N THR A 104 -21.33 0.06 5.08
CA THR A 104 -20.31 1.10 5.13
C THR A 104 -19.11 0.74 4.26
N CYS A 105 -18.63 -0.50 4.33
CA CYS A 105 -17.54 -1.00 3.51
C CYS A 105 -17.87 -0.96 2.00
N GLU A 106 -19.09 -1.34 1.61
CA GLU A 106 -19.52 -1.28 0.22
C GLU A 106 -19.65 0.15 -0.30
N LYS A 107 -20.17 1.07 0.53
CA LYS A 107 -20.19 2.51 0.21
C LYS A 107 -18.79 3.07 0.05
N ASP A 108 -17.87 2.74 0.95
CA ASP A 108 -16.47 3.17 0.86
C ASP A 108 -15.80 2.62 -0.39
N ARG A 109 -16.06 1.36 -0.75
CA ARG A 109 -15.57 0.74 -1.99
C ARG A 109 -16.09 1.50 -3.22
N GLN A 110 -17.38 1.80 -3.27
CA GLN A 110 -17.98 2.56 -4.37
C GLN A 110 -17.40 3.96 -4.47
N ALA A 111 -17.31 4.69 -3.36
CA ALA A 111 -16.73 6.03 -3.31
C ALA A 111 -15.26 6.04 -3.80
N ARG A 112 -14.47 5.02 -3.44
CA ARG A 112 -13.10 4.85 -3.95
C ARG A 112 -13.09 4.58 -5.46
N ALA A 113 -13.96 3.69 -5.96
CA ALA A 113 -14.06 3.38 -7.38
C ALA A 113 -14.50 4.60 -8.21
N GLU A 114 -15.48 5.35 -7.73
CA GLU A 114 -15.93 6.61 -8.34
C GLU A 114 -14.81 7.65 -8.36
N ALA A 115 -14.05 7.80 -7.27
CA ALA A 115 -12.91 8.70 -7.22
C ALA A 115 -11.81 8.32 -8.23
N VAL A 116 -11.57 7.02 -8.45
CA VAL A 116 -10.65 6.53 -9.50
C VAL A 116 -11.20 6.82 -10.89
N ALA A 117 -12.46 6.51 -11.16
CA ALA A 117 -13.10 6.76 -12.45
C ALA A 117 -13.12 8.26 -12.80
N MET A 118 -13.39 9.12 -11.82
CA MET A 118 -13.31 10.58 -11.99
C MET A 118 -11.89 11.05 -12.32
N ARG A 119 -10.87 10.46 -11.69
CA ARG A 119 -9.47 10.76 -12.02
C ARG A 119 -9.17 10.36 -13.45
N GLU A 120 -9.45 9.13 -13.85
CA GLU A 120 -9.19 8.64 -15.21
C GLU A 120 -9.90 9.48 -16.29
N LYS A 121 -11.15 9.87 -16.05
CA LYS A 121 -11.91 10.75 -16.96
C LYS A 121 -11.31 12.14 -17.08
N ASN A 122 -10.70 12.65 -16.00
CA ASN A 122 -10.10 13.98 -15.93
C ASN A 122 -8.57 13.96 -16.14
N LEU A 123 -7.97 12.80 -16.45
CA LEU A 123 -6.55 12.73 -16.78
C LEU A 123 -6.34 13.36 -18.18
N PRO A 124 -5.40 14.30 -18.33
CA PRO A 124 -5.07 14.83 -19.65
C PRO A 124 -4.59 13.68 -20.55
N LYS A 125 -5.28 13.48 -21.68
CA LYS A 125 -4.87 12.48 -22.68
C LYS A 125 -3.57 12.94 -23.34
N LEU A 126 -2.46 12.29 -23.01
CA LEU A 126 -1.22 12.43 -23.76
C LEU A 126 -1.36 11.71 -25.11
N THR A 127 -1.64 12.45 -26.18
CA THR A 127 -1.68 11.90 -27.54
C THR A 127 -0.29 11.96 -28.17
N PHE A 128 0.29 10.80 -28.45
CA PHE A 128 1.51 10.67 -29.26
C PHE A 128 1.13 10.77 -30.74
N ASN A 129 1.52 11.85 -31.43
CA ASN A 129 1.42 11.88 -32.87
C ASN A 129 2.62 11.13 -33.49
N ARG A 130 2.36 10.39 -34.58
CA ARG A 130 3.25 9.35 -35.13
C ARG A 130 4.58 9.89 -35.68
N ASP A 131 4.71 11.20 -35.75
CA ASP A 131 5.82 11.89 -36.42
C ASP A 131 6.93 12.35 -35.47
N ARG A 132 6.88 12.02 -34.17
CA ARG A 132 7.94 12.36 -33.18
C ARG A 132 8.36 13.86 -33.18
N VAL A 133 7.47 14.78 -33.59
CA VAL A 133 7.71 16.23 -33.57
C VAL A 133 6.76 16.91 -32.58
N PHE A 134 7.32 17.67 -31.64
CA PHE A 134 6.58 18.58 -30.76
C PHE A 134 6.33 19.90 -31.50
N GLY A 135 5.07 20.22 -31.80
CA GLY A 135 4.70 21.51 -32.38
C GLY A 135 4.29 22.51 -31.31
N ALA A 136 5.06 23.58 -31.14
CA ALA A 136 4.66 24.76 -30.38
C ALA A 136 4.26 25.89 -31.34
N SER A 137 3.13 26.55 -31.08
CA SER A 137 2.84 27.91 -31.55
C SER A 137 2.99 28.83 -30.35
N GLN A 138 3.67 29.98 -30.35
CA GLN A 138 4.47 30.69 -31.35
C GLN A 138 5.66 31.32 -30.62
N GLY A 139 6.72 31.64 -31.36
CA GLY A 139 7.62 32.73 -30.98
C GLY A 139 8.67 32.38 -29.94
N SER A 140 9.90 32.27 -30.45
CA SER A 140 11.19 32.37 -29.76
C SER A 140 11.57 31.29 -28.74
N GLY A 141 12.56 30.49 -29.16
CA GLY A 141 13.75 30.28 -28.34
C GLY A 141 13.77 29.00 -27.52
N TYR A 142 14.53 28.02 -28.01
CA TYR A 142 14.95 26.79 -27.36
C TYR A 142 15.22 26.93 -25.84
N ALA A 143 14.37 26.32 -25.02
CA ALA A 143 14.72 25.73 -23.73
C ALA A 143 13.67 24.66 -23.41
N CYS A 144 14.09 23.39 -23.34
CA CYS A 144 13.23 22.35 -22.76
C CYS A 144 13.13 22.60 -21.25
N GLU A 145 12.06 23.22 -20.80
CA GLU A 145 11.59 23.05 -19.42
C GLU A 145 10.54 21.93 -19.40
N LEU A 146 10.94 20.78 -18.86
CA LEU A 146 10.02 19.77 -18.42
C LEU A 146 9.51 20.20 -17.05
N GLU A 147 8.36 20.86 -17.01
CA GLU A 147 7.69 21.20 -15.76
C GLU A 147 6.83 20.01 -15.31
N PHE A 148 7.33 19.25 -14.32
CA PHE A 148 6.55 18.21 -13.65
C PHE A 148 5.81 18.83 -12.47
N VAL A 149 4.57 19.26 -12.68
CA VAL A 149 3.71 19.71 -11.58
C VAL A 149 3.13 18.49 -10.87
N VAL A 150 3.79 18.07 -9.78
CA VAL A 150 3.24 17.06 -8.86
C VAL A 150 2.44 17.78 -7.79
N LYS A 151 1.11 17.69 -7.82
CA LYS A 151 0.25 18.19 -6.74
C LYS A 151 0.31 17.22 -5.56
N THR A 152 0.91 17.66 -4.46
CA THR A 152 1.18 16.85 -3.25
C THR A 152 0.16 17.07 -2.14
N ASP A 153 -1.07 17.48 -2.46
CA ASP A 153 -2.10 17.87 -1.49
C ASP A 153 -2.45 16.76 -0.46
N ARG A 154 -1.93 15.53 -0.62
CA ARG A 154 -2.00 14.40 0.32
C ARG A 154 -0.72 13.55 0.47
N ILE A 155 0.46 14.02 0.02
CA ILE A 155 1.72 13.23 0.07
C ILE A 155 2.74 14.01 0.91
N SER A 156 3.18 13.44 2.05
CA SER A 156 4.08 14.10 3.00
C SER A 156 5.55 14.18 2.54
N SER A 157 6.01 13.26 1.69
CA SER A 157 7.27 13.39 0.93
C SER A 157 7.30 12.46 -0.29
N ILE A 158 8.08 12.83 -1.30
CA ILE A 158 8.39 11.98 -2.46
C ILE A 158 9.84 11.55 -2.33
N GLU A 159 10.06 10.33 -1.83
CA GLU A 159 11.39 9.73 -1.80
C GLU A 159 11.46 8.69 -2.92
N ASN A 160 12.26 9.01 -3.96
CA ASN A 160 12.63 8.13 -5.10
C ASN A 160 11.73 8.13 -6.35
N LEU A 161 11.39 9.31 -6.90
CA LEU A 161 10.89 9.38 -8.28
C LEU A 161 12.05 9.11 -9.27
N ARG A 162 12.09 7.90 -9.85
CA ARG A 162 12.97 7.60 -11.00
C ARG A 162 12.19 7.74 -12.30
N VAL A 163 12.55 8.73 -13.09
CA VAL A 163 12.09 8.85 -14.48
C VAL A 163 13.17 8.26 -15.38
N SER A 164 12.88 7.12 -16.01
CA SER A 164 13.78 6.49 -16.99
C SER A 164 13.20 6.65 -18.38
N LEU A 165 13.78 7.54 -19.18
CA LEU A 165 13.50 7.66 -20.60
C LEU A 165 14.41 6.70 -21.38
N ALA A 166 13.84 5.59 -21.86
CA ALA A 166 14.51 4.71 -22.80
C ALA A 166 14.00 5.03 -24.22
N LEU A 167 14.79 5.75 -25.00
CA LEU A 167 14.57 5.88 -26.44
C LEU A 167 15.07 4.60 -27.12
N LYS A 168 14.16 3.70 -27.49
CA LYS A 168 14.49 2.63 -28.43
C LYS A 168 14.60 3.24 -29.83
N LYS A 169 15.74 2.99 -30.49
CA LYS A 169 15.95 3.34 -31.91
C LYS A 169 14.80 2.80 -32.75
#